data_AF-A0A4R9A6N7-F1
#
_entry.id   AF-A0A4R9A6N7-F1
#
_cell.length_a   1.000
_cell.length_b   1.000
_cell.length_c   1.000
_cell.angle_alpha   90.00
_cell.angle_beta   90.00
_cell.angle_gamma   90.00
#
_symmetry.space_group_name_H-M   'P 1'
#
loop_
_entity.id
_entity.type
_entity.pdbx_description
1 polymer ?
#
loop_
_entity_poly.entity_id
_entity_poly.type
_entity_poly.pdbx_seq_one_letter_code
_entity_poly.pdbx_strand_id
1 'polypeptide(L)' 'MLSEKSSKRQTVAKIAAAARWGNPSPEIAVAHRDLAAERLADYITKVVSKAPPLTPEQRDRLASLLRPVGRAA' A
#
# COMPACT_ATOMS: atom_id res chain seq x y z
N MET A 1 -12.85 12.09 -7.21
CA MET A 1 -12.61 10.89 -6.36
C MET A 1 -13.19 9.57 -6.91
N LEU A 2 -13.90 9.55 -8.05
CA LEU A 2 -14.45 8.30 -8.66
C LEU A 2 -13.43 7.54 -9.56
N SER A 3 -12.30 8.17 -9.92
CA SER A 3 -11.34 7.65 -10.90
C SER A 3 -10.45 6.51 -10.35
N GLU A 4 -9.96 6.61 -9.12
CA GLU A 4 -9.09 5.58 -8.50
C GLU A 4 -9.82 4.25 -8.26
N LYS A 5 -11.07 4.32 -7.76
CA LYS A 5 -11.87 3.11 -7.47
C LYS A 5 -12.21 2.31 -8.74
N SER A 6 -12.39 3.00 -9.86
CA SER A 6 -12.62 2.39 -11.17
C SER A 6 -11.38 1.64 -11.67
N SER A 7 -10.19 2.25 -11.51
CA SER A 7 -8.90 1.66 -11.87
C SER A 7 -8.63 0.34 -11.14
N LYS A 8 -8.86 0.30 -9.82
CA LYS A 8 -8.65 -0.92 -9.01
C LYS A 8 -9.51 -2.10 -9.45
N ARG A 9 -10.80 -1.86 -9.73
CA ARG A 9 -11.71 -2.90 -10.24
C ARG A 9 -11.25 -3.42 -11.61
N GLN A 10 -10.74 -2.52 -12.46
CA GLN A 10 -10.18 -2.89 -13.76
C GLN A 10 -8.92 -3.76 -13.61
N THR A 11 -8.01 -3.43 -12.69
CA THR A 11 -6.81 -4.24 -12.39
C THR A 11 -7.18 -5.63 -11.88
N VAL A 12 -8.15 -5.72 -10.95
CA VAL A 12 -8.66 -7.01 -10.45
C VAL A 12 -9.27 -7.84 -11.57
N ALA A 13 -10.07 -7.22 -12.46
CA ALA A 13 -10.68 -7.91 -13.59
C ALA A 13 -9.63 -8.45 -14.57
N LYS A 14 -8.58 -7.67 -14.87
CA LYS A 14 -7.47 -8.09 -15.73
C LYS A 14 -6.72 -9.30 -15.14
N ILE A 15 -6.38 -9.25 -13.85
CA ILE A 15 -5.73 -10.35 -13.14
C ILE A 15 -6.61 -11.61 -13.17
N ALA A 16 -7.90 -11.48 -12.87
CA ALA A 16 -8.83 -12.61 -12.87
C ALA A 16 -8.98 -13.24 -14.26
N ALA A 17 -9.03 -12.43 -15.32
CA ALA A 17 -9.07 -12.92 -16.69
C ALA A 17 -7.79 -13.69 -17.05
N ALA A 18 -6.62 -13.17 -16.70
CA ALA A 18 -5.33 -13.83 -16.93
C ALA A 18 -5.23 -15.18 -16.21
N ALA A 19 -5.68 -15.24 -14.95
CA ALA A 19 -5.72 -16.48 -14.18
C ALA A 19 -6.69 -17.51 -14.77
N ARG A 20 -7.88 -17.07 -15.20
CA ARG A 20 -8.91 -17.94 -15.80
C ARG A 20 -8.45 -18.58 -17.11
N TRP A 21 -7.78 -17.80 -17.96
CA TRP A 21 -7.40 -18.24 -19.31
C TRP A 21 -5.96 -18.71 -19.42
N GLY A 22 -5.22 -18.78 -18.30
CA GLY A 22 -3.85 -19.28 -18.29
C GLY A 22 -2.89 -18.44 -19.12
N ASN A 23 -3.03 -17.11 -19.08
CA ASN A 23 -2.15 -16.17 -19.78
C ASN A 23 -1.21 -15.47 -18.80
N PRO A 24 -0.12 -16.12 -18.36
CA PRO A 24 0.88 -15.48 -17.53
C PRO A 24 1.66 -14.48 -18.37
N SER A 25 1.70 -13.23 -17.93
CA SER A 25 2.54 -12.20 -18.53
C SER A 25 3.24 -11.37 -17.45
N PRO A 26 4.40 -10.76 -17.75
CA PRO A 26 5.08 -9.87 -16.80
C PRO A 26 4.18 -8.73 -16.30
N GLU A 27 3.28 -8.22 -17.16
CA GLU A 27 2.33 -7.17 -16.82
C GLU A 27 1.33 -7.63 -15.74
N ILE A 28 0.94 -8.91 -15.74
CA ILE A 28 0.06 -9.48 -14.71
C ILE A 28 0.79 -9.59 -13.37
N ALA A 29 2.07 -9.98 -13.37
CA ALA A 29 2.88 -10.00 -12.16
C ALA A 29 3.04 -8.59 -11.55
N VAL A 30 3.26 -7.58 -12.38
CA VAL A 30 3.28 -6.16 -11.95
C VAL A 30 1.90 -5.75 -11.41
N ALA A 31 0.81 -6.09 -12.09
CA ALA A 31 -0.54 -5.80 -11.63
C ALA A 31 -0.85 -6.43 -10.26
N HIS A 32 -0.37 -7.65 -10.01
CA HIS A 32 -0.48 -8.29 -8.70
C HIS A 32 0.25 -7.51 -7.60
N ARG A 33 1.50 -7.13 -7.87
CA ARG A 33 2.33 -6.35 -6.93
C ARG A 33 1.66 -5.03 -6.59
N ASP A 34 1.21 -4.30 -7.61
CA ASP A 34 0.63 -2.97 -7.45
C ASP A 34 -0.72 -3.04 -6.72
N LEU A 35 -1.56 -4.02 -7.05
CA LEU A 35 -2.82 -4.27 -6.33
C LEU A 35 -2.57 -4.61 -4.84
N ALA A 36 -1.51 -5.37 -4.53
CA ALA A 36 -1.14 -5.67 -3.15
C ALA A 36 -0.70 -4.40 -2.40
N ALA A 37 0.13 -3.56 -3.03
CA ALA A 37 0.57 -2.29 -2.46
C ALA A 37 -0.62 -1.35 -2.16
N GLU A 38 -1.56 -1.20 -3.11
CA GLU A 38 -2.77 -0.40 -2.89
C GLU A 38 -3.64 -0.94 -1.75
N ARG A 39 -3.81 -2.27 -1.65
CA ARG A 39 -4.56 -2.90 -0.55
C ARG A 39 -3.91 -2.63 0.80
N LEU A 40 -2.57 -2.67 0.87
CA LEU A 40 -1.85 -2.31 2.08
C LEU A 40 -2.06 -0.83 2.42
N ALA A 41 -1.95 0.07 1.45
CA ALA A 41 -2.13 1.51 1.67
C ALA A 41 -3.54 1.83 2.21
N ASP A 42 -4.58 1.24 1.61
CA ASP A 42 -5.97 1.36 2.08
C ASP A 42 -6.11 0.86 3.53
N TYR A 43 -5.50 -0.29 3.84
CA TYR A 43 -5.57 -0.89 5.16
C TYR A 43 -4.84 -0.06 6.23
N ILE A 44 -3.61 0.38 5.93
CA ILE A 44 -2.82 1.27 6.78
C ILE A 44 -3.62 2.54 7.07
N THR A 45 -4.18 3.17 6.04
CA THR A 45 -5.00 4.39 6.20
C THR A 45 -6.20 4.13 7.10
N LYS A 46 -6.94 3.03 6.86
CA LYS A 46 -8.10 2.66 7.67
C LYS A 46 -7.75 2.43 9.15
N VAL A 47 -6.59 1.85 9.44
CA VAL A 47 -6.14 1.56 10.81
C VAL A 47 -5.64 2.85 11.48
N VAL A 48 -4.71 3.56 10.84
CA VAL A 48 -4.07 4.75 11.41
C VAL A 48 -5.06 5.90 11.61
N SER A 49 -6.01 6.09 10.70
CA SER A 49 -7.03 7.14 10.84
C SER A 49 -7.98 6.95 12.04
N LYS A 50 -8.07 5.74 12.59
CA LYS A 50 -8.89 5.42 13.77
C LYS A 50 -8.10 5.42 15.07
N ALA A 51 -6.78 5.45 15.01
CA ALA A 51 -5.96 5.46 16.21
C ALA A 51 -6.15 6.79 16.96
N PRO A 52 -6.20 6.77 18.30
CA PRO A 52 -6.13 8.02 19.07
C PRO A 52 -4.83 8.76 18.74
N PRO A 53 -4.79 10.09 18.89
CA PRO A 53 -3.55 10.85 18.75
C PRO A 53 -2.45 10.26 19.64
N LEU A 54 -1.23 10.21 19.11
CA LEU A 54 -0.07 9.74 19.85
C LEU A 54 0.21 10.67 21.05
N THR A 55 0.55 10.07 22.19
CA THR A 55 1.02 10.86 23.34
C THR A 55 2.35 11.55 23.02
N PRO A 56 2.74 12.61 23.74
CA PRO A 56 4.06 13.24 23.58
C PRO A 56 5.20 12.22 23.66
N GLU A 57 5.18 11.32 24.63
CA GLU A 57 6.23 10.32 24.87
C GLU A 57 6.32 9.31 23.72
N GLN A 58 5.17 8.92 23.16
CA GLN A 58 5.12 8.04 21.99
C GLN A 58 5.71 8.72 20.74
N ARG A 59 5.43 10.01 20.54
CA ARG A 59 6.02 10.79 19.45
C ARG A 59 7.52 10.95 19.61
N ASP A 60 7.99 11.22 20.83
CA ASP A 60 9.42 11.36 21.13
C ASP A 60 10.18 10.05 20.84
N ARG A 61 9.60 8.91 21.22
CA ARG A 61 10.16 7.58 20.91
C ARG A 61 10.17 7.30 19.40
N LEU A 62 9.11 7.64 18.67
CA LEU A 62 9.10 7.46 17.21
C LEU A 62 10.12 8.37 16.53
N ALA A 63 10.29 9.61 17.00
CA ALA A 63 11.28 10.53 16.48
C ALA A 63 12.71 10.02 16.70
N SER A 64 13.00 9.34 17.82
CA SER A 64 14.33 8.73 18.04
C SER A 64 14.57 7.51 17.15
N LEU A 65 13.55 6.68 16.91
CA LEU A 65 13.65 5.49 16.05
C LEU A 65 13.73 5.83 14.56
N LEU A 66 13.01 6.86 14.11
CA LEU A 66 12.89 7.23 12.70
C LEU A 66 13.89 8.33 12.30
N ARG A 67 14.65 8.89 13.25
CA ARG A 67 15.76 9.78 12.90
C ARG A 67 16.75 8.99 12.05
N PRO A 68 17.08 9.47 10.85
CA PRO A 68 18.20 8.92 10.11
C PRO A 68 19.43 9.02 11.03
N VAL A 69 20.04 7.88 11.35
CA VAL A 69 21.42 7.89 11.83
C VAL A 69 22.22 8.50 10.69
N GLY A 70 22.55 9.79 10.83
CA GLY A 70 23.25 10.53 9.80
C GLY A 70 24.42 9.70 9.32
N ARG A 71 24.49 9.48 8.00
CA ARG A 71 25.73 9.01 7.38
C ARG A 71 26.80 10.01 7.83
N ALA A 72 27.68 9.58 8.73
CA ALA A 72 28.85 10.34 9.09
C ALA A 72 29.59 10.66 7.79
N ALA A 73 29.82 11.95 7.55
CA ALA A 73 30.60 12.45 6.44
C ALA A 73 32.07 12.01 6.58
#